data_AF-A0AA90TQG4-F1
#
_entry.id   AF-A0AA90TQG4-F1
#
_cell.length_a   1.000
_cell.length_b   1.000
_cell.length_c   1.000
_cell.angle_alpha   90.00
_cell.angle_beta   90.00
_cell.angle_gamma   90.00
#
_symmetry.space_group_name_H-M   'P 1'
#
loop_
_entity.id
_entity.type
_entity.pdbx_description
1 polymer ?
#
loop_
_entity_poly.entity_id
_entity_poly.type
_entity_poly.pdbx_seq_one_letter_code
_entity_poly.pdbx_strand_id
1 'polypeptide(L)'
;TAVHQLRDGNDELMFADGADGKPDPTKPMNVHVFGPGTKVYAKAKAAQANRNMDRYKKKGKSDLSAEDQTKDTADFLAAVTDRFENIEVDELTDKALFMAVYSDLEVCFIPAQLDKLLSDTANFTKASPTA
;
A
#
# COMPACT_ATOMS: atom_id res chain seq x y z
N THR A 1 -12.10 1.88 -6.57
CA THR A 1 -11.24 1.79 -5.37
C THR A 1 -11.71 0.61 -4.56
N ALA A 2 -10.79 -0.23 -4.08
CA ALA A 2 -11.10 -1.29 -3.13
C ALA A 2 -10.68 -0.85 -1.73
N VAL A 3 -11.34 -1.38 -0.71
CA VAL A 3 -11.05 -1.12 0.70
C VAL A 3 -10.48 -2.40 1.30
N HIS A 4 -9.36 -2.28 2.01
CA HIS A 4 -8.73 -3.38 2.73
C HIS A 4 -8.52 -2.97 4.19
N GLN A 5 -9.16 -3.68 5.11
CA GLN A 5 -8.89 -3.52 6.53
C GLN A 5 -7.58 -4.22 6.86
N LEU A 6 -6.67 -3.48 7.48
CA LEU A 6 -5.34 -3.97 7.83
C LEU A 6 -5.41 -5.03 8.92
N ARG A 7 -4.49 -5.98 8.82
CA ARG A 7 -4.19 -6.97 9.85
C ARG A 7 -2.77 -6.82 10.35
N ASP A 8 -2.54 -7.16 11.61
CA ASP A 8 -1.21 -7.16 12.21
C ASP A 8 -0.39 -8.40 11.79
N GLY A 9 0.82 -8.56 12.35
CA GLY A 9 1.67 -9.72 12.10
C GLY A 9 1.09 -11.07 12.59
N ASN A 10 0.04 -11.05 13.41
CA ASN A 10 -0.66 -12.22 13.93
C ASN A 10 -1.99 -12.50 13.18
N ASP A 11 -2.26 -11.78 12.09
CA ASP A 11 -3.49 -11.84 11.30
C ASP A 11 -4.74 -11.29 12.03
N GLU A 12 -4.54 -10.54 13.11
CA GLU A 12 -5.61 -9.87 13.86
C GLU A 12 -5.98 -8.52 13.22
N LEU A 13 -7.27 -8.16 13.25
CA LEU A 13 -7.74 -6.90 12.66
C LEU A 13 -7.18 -5.69 13.44
N MET A 14 -6.67 -4.72 12.70
CA MET A 14 -6.13 -3.48 13.27
C MET A 14 -7.20 -2.40 13.40
N PHE A 15 -7.12 -1.69 14.51
CA PHE A 15 -7.98 -0.56 14.86
C PHE A 15 -7.12 0.55 15.45
N ALA A 16 -7.49 1.81 15.19
CA ALA A 16 -6.84 2.93 15.86
C ALA A 16 -7.23 2.99 17.33
N ASP A 17 -6.38 3.63 18.12
CA ASP A 17 -6.64 3.79 19.53
C ASP A 17 -7.82 4.76 19.81
N GLY A 18 -8.61 4.39 20.80
CA GLY A 18 -9.64 5.20 21.40
C GLY A 18 -9.06 6.24 22.36
N ALA A 19 -9.95 7.03 22.98
CA ALA A 19 -9.55 8.03 23.97
C ALA A 19 -8.91 7.41 25.24
N ASP A 20 -9.07 6.10 25.44
CA ASP A 20 -8.48 5.32 26.53
C ASP A 20 -7.13 4.69 26.18
N GLY A 21 -6.60 4.95 24.97
CA GLY A 21 -5.32 4.41 24.49
C GLY A 21 -5.36 2.92 24.17
N LYS A 22 -6.55 2.37 23.93
CA LYS A 22 -6.74 0.97 23.50
C LYS A 22 -7.37 0.93 22.11
N PRO A 23 -7.16 -0.16 21.35
CA PRO A 23 -7.80 -0.32 20.05
C PRO A 23 -9.32 -0.16 20.14
N ASP A 24 -9.88 0.76 19.35
CA ASP A 24 -11.32 1.05 19.29
C ASP A 24 -11.96 0.31 18.10
N PRO A 25 -12.82 -0.71 18.33
CA PRO A 25 -13.46 -1.48 17.26
C PRO A 25 -14.27 -0.64 16.28
N THR A 26 -14.63 0.59 16.63
CA THR A 26 -15.37 1.52 15.77
C THR A 26 -14.46 2.28 14.79
N LYS A 27 -13.13 2.18 14.94
CA LYS A 27 -12.12 2.86 14.14
C LYS A 27 -11.19 1.86 13.42
N PRO A 28 -11.70 1.06 12.47
CA PRO A 28 -10.88 0.13 11.71
C PRO A 28 -9.81 0.87 10.91
N MET A 29 -8.58 0.34 10.92
CA MET A 29 -7.50 0.86 10.09
C MET A 29 -7.67 0.34 8.66
N ASN A 30 -8.12 1.19 7.74
CA ASN A 30 -8.39 0.80 6.35
C ASN A 30 -7.45 1.51 5.38
N VAL A 31 -7.11 0.78 4.32
CA VAL A 31 -6.45 1.34 3.15
C VAL A 31 -7.40 1.30 1.97
N HIS A 32 -7.53 2.44 1.29
CA HIS A 32 -8.30 2.57 0.05
C HIS A 32 -7.31 2.59 -1.12
N VAL A 33 -7.44 1.66 -2.07
CA VAL A 33 -6.51 1.55 -3.21
C VAL A 33 -7.18 1.52 -4.57
N PHE A 34 -6.50 2.05 -5.58
CA PHE A 34 -6.84 1.94 -6.98
C PHE A 34 -6.31 0.63 -7.57
N GLY A 35 -7.21 -0.24 -8.01
CA GLY A 35 -6.84 -1.56 -8.54
C GLY A 35 -6.33 -1.57 -9.99
N PRO A 36 -5.96 -2.76 -10.48
CA PRO A 36 -5.36 -2.96 -11.80
C PRO A 36 -6.16 -2.43 -12.99
N GLY A 37 -7.49 -2.39 -12.88
CA GLY A 37 -8.39 -1.88 -13.93
C GLY A 37 -8.45 -0.35 -14.04
N THR A 38 -7.65 0.40 -13.27
CA THR A 38 -7.70 1.87 -13.22
C THR A 38 -6.55 2.53 -13.98
N LYS A 39 -6.78 3.76 -14.46
CA LYS A 39 -5.71 4.59 -15.05
C LYS A 39 -4.62 4.94 -14.05
N VAL A 40 -4.96 5.06 -12.76
CA VAL A 40 -4.00 5.36 -11.67
C VAL A 40 -3.00 4.23 -11.55
N TYR A 41 -3.48 2.99 -11.45
CA TYR A 41 -2.63 1.80 -11.41
C TYR A 41 -1.76 1.65 -12.66
N ALA A 42 -2.35 1.83 -13.85
CA ALA A 42 -1.61 1.77 -15.11
C ALA A 42 -0.47 2.80 -15.17
N LYS A 43 -0.72 4.04 -14.71
CA LYS A 43 0.30 5.09 -14.61
C LYS A 43 1.40 4.73 -13.60
N ALA A 44 1.03 4.18 -12.43
CA ALA A 44 1.99 3.77 -11.41
C ALA A 44 2.91 2.63 -11.91
N LYS A 45 2.36 1.62 -12.59
CA LYS A 45 3.14 0.54 -13.21
C LYS A 45 4.09 1.06 -14.30
N ALA A 46 3.61 1.94 -15.16
CA ALA A 46 4.45 2.55 -16.19
C ALA A 46 5.60 3.36 -15.57
N ALA A 47 5.33 4.13 -14.51
CA ALA A 47 6.36 4.88 -13.80
C ALA A 47 7.42 3.96 -13.17
N GLN A 48 6.99 2.86 -12.52
CA GLN A 48 7.90 1.86 -11.95
C GLN A 48 8.78 1.22 -13.04
N ALA A 49 8.19 0.79 -14.16
CA ALA A 49 8.93 0.21 -15.28
C ALA A 49 9.94 1.20 -15.88
N ASN A 50 9.55 2.46 -16.09
CA ASN A 50 10.44 3.49 -16.63
C ASN A 50 11.64 3.74 -15.70
N ARG A 51 11.44 3.81 -14.38
CA ARG A 51 12.55 3.97 -13.42
C ARG A 51 13.53 2.81 -13.48
N ASN A 52 13.04 1.58 -13.60
CA ASN A 52 13.89 0.39 -13.73
C ASN A 52 14.71 0.45 -15.03
N MET A 53 14.09 0.84 -16.14
CA MET A 53 14.78 1.02 -17.43
C MET A 53 15.81 2.14 -17.37
N ASP A 54 15.49 3.28 -16.76
CA ASP A 54 16.43 4.40 -16.60
C ASP A 54 17.61 4.04 -15.71
N ARG A 55 17.35 3.28 -14.63
CA ARG A 55 18.41 2.75 -13.75
C ARG A 55 19.31 1.79 -14.52
N TYR A 56 18.74 0.88 -15.32
CA TYR A 56 19.49 -0.03 -16.16
C TYR A 56 20.37 0.71 -17.19
N LYS A 57 19.81 1.71 -17.90
CA LYS A 57 20.55 2.55 -18.85
C LYS A 57 21.71 3.31 -18.19
N LYS A 58 21.55 3.75 -16.94
CA LYS A 58 22.57 4.50 -16.19
C LYS A 58 23.65 3.63 -15.57
N LYS A 59 23.29 2.50 -14.96
CA LYS A 59 24.21 1.66 -14.19
C LYS A 59 24.74 0.45 -14.96
N GLY A 60 24.10 0.06 -16.07
CA GLY A 60 24.45 -1.11 -16.88
C GLY A 60 24.17 -2.46 -16.20
N LYS A 61 23.57 -2.46 -15.00
CA LYS A 61 23.21 -3.66 -14.22
C LYS A 61 21.87 -3.44 -13.52
N SER A 62 21.16 -4.54 -13.28
CA SER A 62 19.82 -4.58 -12.68
C SER A 62 19.82 -4.83 -11.17
N ASP A 63 20.99 -5.01 -10.55
CA ASP A 63 21.07 -5.34 -9.13
C ASP A 63 20.53 -4.19 -8.29
N LEU A 64 19.54 -4.50 -7.45
CA LEU A 64 18.96 -3.59 -6.47
C LEU A 64 19.43 -3.98 -5.07
N SER A 65 19.79 -2.98 -4.26
CA SER A 65 19.89 -3.21 -2.83
C SER A 65 18.51 -3.52 -2.26
N ALA A 66 18.46 -4.17 -1.11
CA ALA A 66 17.21 -4.41 -0.40
C ALA A 66 16.47 -3.09 -0.13
N GLU A 67 17.19 -2.04 0.25
CA GLU A 67 16.64 -0.69 0.46
C GLU A 67 16.04 -0.08 -0.81
N ASP A 68 16.72 -0.19 -1.95
CA ASP A 68 16.20 0.30 -3.22
C ASP A 68 14.92 -0.44 -3.60
N GLN A 69 14.86 -1.76 -3.35
CA GLN A 69 13.69 -2.57 -3.63
C GLN A 69 12.50 -2.20 -2.72
N THR A 70 12.73 -2.05 -1.40
CA THR A 70 11.71 -1.58 -0.45
C THR A 70 11.16 -0.22 -0.88
N LYS A 71 12.04 0.72 -1.26
CA LYS A 71 11.64 2.06 -1.69
C LYS A 71 10.83 2.04 -2.98
N ASP A 72 11.21 1.20 -3.95
CA ASP A 72 10.49 1.06 -5.22
C ASP A 72 9.10 0.44 -5.02
N THR A 73 8.97 -0.53 -4.11
CA THR A 73 7.67 -1.09 -3.70
C THR A 73 6.82 -0.05 -2.98
N ALA A 74 7.38 0.64 -2.00
CA ALA A 74 6.69 1.69 -1.24
C ALA A 74 6.18 2.81 -2.16
N ASP A 75 6.99 3.27 -3.13
CA ASP A 75 6.55 4.32 -4.06
C ASP A 75 5.47 3.83 -5.02
N PHE A 76 5.52 2.57 -5.46
CA PHE A 76 4.43 1.99 -6.24
C PHE A 76 3.13 1.91 -5.44
N LEU A 77 3.18 1.38 -4.21
CA LEU A 77 2.01 1.27 -3.33
C LEU A 77 1.44 2.65 -2.99
N ALA A 78 2.29 3.61 -2.61
CA ALA A 78 1.87 4.99 -2.35
C ALA A 78 1.21 5.65 -3.58
N ALA A 79 1.65 5.31 -4.80
CA ALA A 79 1.06 5.85 -6.03
C ALA A 79 -0.32 5.25 -6.36
N VAL A 80 -0.66 4.09 -5.82
CA VAL A 80 -1.98 3.45 -6.02
C VAL A 80 -2.90 3.58 -4.80
N THR A 81 -2.39 4.09 -3.67
CA THR A 81 -3.19 4.42 -2.49
C THR A 81 -3.97 5.71 -2.71
N ASP A 82 -5.28 5.63 -2.48
CA ASP A 82 -6.20 6.77 -2.49
C ASP A 82 -6.15 7.52 -1.16
N ARG A 83 -6.34 6.79 -0.06
CA ARG A 83 -6.23 7.32 1.30
C ARG A 83 -6.03 6.22 2.34
N PHE A 84 -5.54 6.65 3.50
CA PHE A 84 -5.64 5.90 4.73
C PHE A 84 -6.82 6.39 5.57
N GLU A 85 -7.39 5.47 6.33
CA GLU A 85 -8.46 5.73 7.27
C GLU A 85 -8.02 5.21 8.64
N ASN A 86 -7.98 6.11 9.63
CA ASN A 86 -7.52 5.82 10.99
C ASN A 86 -6.04 5.36 11.07
N ILE A 87 -5.16 5.90 10.21
CA ILE A 87 -3.71 5.63 10.23
C ILE A 87 -2.97 6.96 10.22
N GLU A 88 -2.09 7.16 11.18
CA GLU A 88 -1.32 8.40 11.36
C GLU A 88 0.14 8.06 11.73
N VAL A 89 1.09 8.82 11.19
CA VAL A 89 2.53 8.73 11.50
C VAL A 89 3.08 10.15 11.47
N ASP A 90 3.66 10.63 12.58
CA ASP A 90 4.41 11.90 12.68
C ASP A 90 3.79 13.11 11.94
N GLU A 91 2.46 13.28 12.03
CA GLU A 91 1.70 14.34 11.33
C GLU A 91 1.83 14.33 9.79
N LEU A 92 2.41 13.27 9.22
CA LEU A 92 2.57 13.10 7.78
C LEU A 92 1.20 12.91 7.12
N THR A 93 1.10 13.39 5.88
CA THR A 93 -0.12 13.30 5.08
C THR A 93 0.16 12.78 3.67
N ASP A 94 -0.89 12.26 3.04
CA ASP A 94 -0.90 11.78 1.66
C ASP A 94 0.32 10.89 1.32
N LYS A 95 1.05 11.23 0.26
CA LYS A 95 2.19 10.45 -0.21
C LYS A 95 3.27 10.27 0.87
N ALA A 96 3.53 11.28 1.70
CA ALA A 96 4.57 11.17 2.73
C ALA A 96 4.19 10.13 3.79
N LEU A 97 2.93 10.15 4.22
CA LEU A 97 2.37 9.14 5.13
C LEU A 97 2.43 7.73 4.52
N PHE A 98 2.01 7.59 3.26
CA PHE A 98 2.00 6.29 2.59
C PHE A 98 3.43 5.73 2.45
N MET A 99 4.39 6.58 2.09
CA MET A 99 5.79 6.19 2.00
C MET A 99 6.35 5.76 3.36
N ALA A 100 6.06 6.50 4.44
CA ALA A 100 6.50 6.14 5.78
C ALA A 100 6.01 4.73 6.16
N VAL A 101 4.71 4.47 6.02
CA VAL A 101 4.11 3.16 6.36
C VAL A 101 4.63 2.03 5.48
N TYR A 102 4.73 2.22 4.15
CA TYR A 102 5.15 1.13 3.26
C TYR A 102 6.66 0.86 3.22
N SER A 103 7.48 1.78 3.75
CA SER A 103 8.93 1.61 3.80
C SER A 103 9.45 1.13 5.16
N ASP A 104 8.58 1.14 6.18
CA ASP A 104 8.91 0.67 7.52
C ASP A 104 8.94 -0.87 7.57
N LEU A 105 10.08 -1.40 8.00
CA LEU A 105 10.34 -2.83 8.09
C LEU A 105 9.60 -3.48 9.26
N GLU A 106 9.25 -2.72 10.31
CA GLU A 106 8.51 -3.23 11.47
C GLU A 106 7.06 -3.58 11.10
N VAL A 107 6.49 -2.86 10.13
CA VAL A 107 5.13 -3.08 9.62
C VAL A 107 5.11 -3.71 8.23
N CYS A 108 6.14 -4.49 7.87
CA CYS A 108 6.27 -5.11 6.55
C CYS A 108 5.09 -6.02 6.12
N PHE A 109 4.24 -6.44 7.06
CA PHE A 109 2.99 -7.15 6.79
C PHE A 109 1.94 -6.28 6.07
N ILE A 110 1.98 -4.94 6.22
CA ILE A 110 1.07 -4.01 5.55
C ILE A 110 1.28 -4.00 4.03
N PRO A 111 2.49 -3.71 3.49
CA PRO A 111 2.71 -3.76 2.05
C PRO A 111 2.48 -5.15 1.46
N ALA A 112 2.82 -6.23 2.19
CA ALA A 112 2.55 -7.60 1.75
C ALA A 112 1.04 -7.90 1.55
N GLN A 113 0.19 -7.39 2.44
CA GLN A 113 -1.26 -7.50 2.30
C GLN A 113 -1.76 -6.79 1.03
N LEU A 114 -1.25 -5.60 0.73
CA LEU A 114 -1.67 -4.85 -0.45
C LEU A 114 -1.13 -5.43 -1.75
N ASP A 115 0.09 -5.96 -1.76
CA ASP A 115 0.62 -6.69 -2.91
C ASP A 115 -0.27 -7.89 -3.25
N LYS A 116 -0.68 -8.66 -2.23
CA LYS A 116 -1.63 -9.77 -2.39
C LYS A 116 -2.97 -9.26 -2.94
N LEU A 117 -3.54 -8.23 -2.33
CA LEU A 117 -4.80 -7.62 -2.76
C LEU A 117 -4.74 -7.21 -4.23
N LEU A 118 -3.70 -6.48 -4.63
CA LEU A 118 -3.50 -5.93 -5.97
C LEU A 118 -3.18 -7.00 -7.03
N SER A 119 -2.60 -8.13 -6.62
CA SER A 119 -2.32 -9.26 -7.52
C SER A 119 -3.57 -10.02 -7.96
N ASP A 120 -4.62 -10.01 -7.12
CA ASP A 120 -5.86 -10.70 -7.42
C ASP A 120 -6.91 -9.72 -7.98
N THR A 121 -7.05 -9.77 -9.30
CA THR A 121 -8.01 -8.93 -10.03
C THR A 121 -9.46 -9.13 -9.60
N ALA A 122 -9.82 -10.28 -9.02
CA ALA A 122 -11.17 -10.55 -8.54
C ALA A 122 -11.59 -9.57 -7.43
N ASN A 123 -10.63 -9.08 -6.63
CA ASN A 123 -10.85 -8.06 -5.59
C ASN A 123 -11.35 -6.71 -6.15
N PHE A 124 -11.24 -6.50 -7.47
CA PHE A 124 -11.59 -5.25 -8.15
C PHE A 124 -12.68 -5.42 -9.21
N THR A 125 -13.10 -6.65 -9.49
CA THR A 125 -14.34 -6.88 -10.23
C THR A 125 -15.50 -6.63 -9.27
N LYS A 126 -16.49 -5.83 -9.67
CA LYS A 126 -17.68 -5.58 -8.84
C LYS A 126 -18.21 -6.94 -8.35
N ALA A 127 -18.12 -7.22 -7.06
CA ALA A 127 -18.93 -8.28 -6.48
C ALA A 127 -20.37 -7.93 -6.84
N SER A 128 -21.03 -8.83 -7.57
CA SER A 128 -22.48 -8.77 -7.75
C SER A 128 -23.10 -8.49 -6.38
N PRO A 129 -24.04 -7.55 -6.22
CA PRO A 129 -24.77 -7.49 -4.97
C PRO A 129 -25.45 -8.85 -4.83
N THR A 130 -25.03 -9.62 -3.83
CA THR A 130 -25.79 -10.80 -3.42
C THR A 130 -27.15 -10.27 -2.98
N ALA A 131 -28.19 -10.70 -3.68
CA ALA A 131 -29.59 -10.38 -3.42
C ALA A 131 -30.05 -10.86 -2.04
#